data_AF-A0A0R3QI33-F1
#
_entry.id   AF-A0A0R3QI33-F1
#
_cell.length_a   1.000
_cell.length_b   1.000
_cell.length_c   1.000
_cell.angle_alpha   90.00
_cell.angle_beta   90.00
_cell.angle_gamma   90.00
#
_symmetry.space_group_name_H-M   'P 1'
#
loop_
_entity.id
_entity.type
_entity.pdbx_description
1 polymer ?
#
loop_
_entity_poly.entity_id
_entity_poly.type
_entity_poly.pdbx_seq_one_letter_code
_entity_poly.pdbx_strand_id
1 'polypeptide(L)'
;MPLPLYGARLVYSRHITYRNLSGLPDISKSLKLISGVISYIDDVTGVTEIREAHATLKQNEKKLQDAQVIRRKKRDELDTLQIRMKQIHSELDRFSRGDDKYLRLLTEEHAVIKSEQLLIAEVRKADEAEKAAFDELSSVLRTSRAKEQEQ
;
A
#
# COMPACT_ATOMS: atom_id res chain seq x y z
N MET A 1 54.67 24.74 45.39
CA MET A 1 54.64 24.44 46.83
C MET A 1 53.32 23.77 47.16
N PRO A 2 53.30 22.56 47.76
CA PRO A 2 52.07 21.88 48.18
C PRO A 2 51.88 21.85 49.72
N LEU A 3 50.64 21.52 50.12
CA LEU A 3 50.09 21.09 51.44
C LEU A 3 49.36 22.17 52.27
N PRO A 4 48.39 21.81 53.15
CA PRO A 4 47.51 20.63 53.18
C PRO A 4 46.02 20.95 53.51
N LEU A 5 45.21 19.88 53.46
CA LEU A 5 43.78 19.75 53.76
C LEU A 5 43.39 20.12 55.20
N TYR A 6 42.21 20.75 55.37
CA TYR A 6 41.36 20.57 56.55
C TYR A 6 39.89 20.52 56.13
N GLY A 7 39.22 19.45 56.54
CA GLY A 7 37.85 19.13 56.16
C GLY A 7 36.80 20.01 56.83
N ALA A 8 35.70 20.22 56.13
CA ALA A 8 34.41 20.52 56.73
C ALA A 8 33.34 19.70 55.98
N ARG A 9 32.88 18.66 56.66
CA ARG A 9 31.81 17.76 56.23
C ARG A 9 30.48 18.49 56.41
N LEU A 10 29.92 19.08 55.35
CA LEU A 10 28.54 19.57 55.36
C LEU A 10 27.66 18.55 54.65
N VAL A 11 27.07 17.66 55.47
CA VAL A 11 25.98 16.78 55.10
C VAL A 11 24.74 17.65 54.89
N TYR A 12 24.38 17.94 53.65
CA TYR A 12 23.02 18.38 53.33
C TYR A 12 22.20 17.16 52.90
N SER A 13 21.52 16.56 53.88
CA SER A 13 20.41 15.65 53.65
C SER A 13 19.28 16.44 52.99
N ARG A 14 19.10 16.28 51.69
CA ARG A 14 17.94 16.82 50.98
C ARG A 14 16.90 15.72 50.92
N HIS A 15 16.03 15.69 51.93
CA HIS A 15 14.81 14.90 51.90
C HIS A 15 13.99 15.31 50.67
N ILE A 16 13.94 14.45 49.66
CA ILE A 16 12.92 14.52 48.60
C ILE A 16 11.66 13.93 49.22
N THR A 17 10.91 14.79 49.90
CA THR A 17 9.58 14.47 50.37
C THR A 17 8.66 14.43 49.16
N TYR A 18 8.26 13.23 48.73
CA TYR A 18 7.14 13.07 47.81
C TYR A 18 5.86 13.54 48.52
N ARG A 19 5.57 14.84 48.41
CA ARG A 19 4.28 15.39 48.84
C ARG A 19 3.20 14.85 47.92
N ASN A 20 2.21 14.20 48.55
CA ASN A 20 0.92 13.77 48.02
C ASN A 20 0.49 14.50 46.74
N LEU A 21 0.41 13.76 45.63
CA LEU A 21 -0.22 14.17 44.37
C LEU A 21 -1.75 13.98 44.39
N SER A 22 -2.40 13.98 45.55
CA SER A 22 -3.85 13.78 45.69
C SER A 22 -4.68 15.06 45.53
N GLY A 23 -4.06 16.17 45.10
CA GLY A 23 -4.67 17.50 45.02
C GLY A 23 -4.60 18.15 43.63
N LEU A 24 -4.37 17.38 42.56
CA LEU A 24 -4.58 17.91 41.22
C LEU A 24 -6.09 18.05 41.01
N PRO A 25 -6.61 19.22 40.59
CA PRO A 25 -8.00 19.34 40.18
C PRO A 25 -8.28 18.28 39.11
N ASP A 26 -9.51 17.76 39.07
CA ASP A 26 -9.95 16.71 38.17
C ASP A 26 -9.72 17.09 36.69
N ILE A 27 -8.49 16.92 36.20
CA ILE A 27 -8.09 17.13 34.79
C ILE A 27 -8.94 16.21 33.89
N SER A 28 -9.46 15.12 34.46
CA SER A 28 -10.42 14.22 33.84
C SER A 28 -11.71 14.94 33.38
N LYS A 29 -12.21 15.92 34.14
CA LYS A 29 -13.46 16.63 33.84
C LYS A 29 -13.25 17.67 32.75
N SER A 30 -12.14 18.41 32.80
CA SER A 30 -11.80 19.38 31.75
C SER A 30 -11.47 18.72 30.43
N LEU A 31 -10.78 17.56 30.45
CA LEU A 31 -10.54 16.76 29.24
C LEU A 31 -11.85 16.25 28.61
N LYS A 32 -12.84 15.85 29.42
CA LYS A 32 -14.16 15.43 28.93
C LYS A 32 -14.95 16.56 28.27
N LEU A 33 -14.84 17.78 28.78
CA LEU A 33 -15.48 18.96 28.18
C LEU A 33 -14.82 19.34 26.86
N ILE A 34 -13.48 19.29 26.79
CA ILE A 34 -12.73 19.52 25.56
C ILE A 34 -13.09 18.46 24.50
N SER A 35 -13.17 17.18 24.88
CA SER A 35 -13.58 16.13 23.95
C SER A 35 -15.02 16.31 23.46
N GLY A 36 -15.93 16.80 24.31
CA GLY A 36 -17.33 17.06 23.91
C GLY A 36 -17.46 18.24 22.94
N VAL A 37 -16.67 19.30 23.13
CA VAL A 37 -16.63 20.43 22.18
C VAL A 37 -16.01 20.01 20.85
N ILE A 38 -14.97 19.17 20.88
CA ILE A 38 -14.37 18.60 19.67
C ILE A 38 -15.39 17.73 18.92
N SER A 39 -16.12 16.85 19.61
CA SER A 39 -17.13 16.02 18.92
C SER A 39 -18.26 16.87 18.33
N TYR A 40 -18.70 17.91 19.04
CA TYR A 40 -19.73 18.81 18.53
C TYR A 40 -19.26 19.60 17.30
N ILE A 41 -18.00 20.07 17.30
CA ILE A 41 -17.42 20.74 16.14
C ILE A 41 -17.27 19.74 14.98
N ASP A 42 -16.82 18.53 15.24
CA ASP A 42 -16.69 17.46 14.23
C ASP A 42 -18.05 17.11 13.61
N ASP A 43 -19.11 16.99 14.43
CA ASP A 43 -20.48 16.71 14.00
C ASP A 43 -21.08 17.87 13.19
N VAL A 44 -20.79 19.13 13.57
CA VAL A 44 -21.32 20.33 12.88
C VAL A 44 -20.57 20.63 11.58
N THR A 45 -19.28 20.30 11.50
CA THR A 45 -18.45 20.57 10.32
C THR A 45 -18.40 19.41 9.33
N GLY A 46 -18.88 18.22 9.69
CA GLY A 46 -18.85 17.02 8.83
C GLY A 46 -17.43 16.52 8.54
N VAL A 47 -16.43 16.96 9.30
CA VAL A 47 -15.01 16.65 9.07
C VAL A 47 -14.73 15.15 9.27
N THR A 48 -15.48 14.49 10.15
CA THR A 48 -15.42 13.03 10.36
C THR A 48 -15.90 12.27 9.13
N GLU A 49 -17.06 12.63 8.56
CA GLU A 49 -17.62 12.01 7.37
C GLU A 49 -16.72 12.18 6.14
N ILE A 50 -16.18 13.39 5.95
CA ILE A 50 -15.22 13.70 4.89
C ILE A 50 -13.94 12.88 5.06
N ARG A 51 -13.44 12.75 6.30
CA ARG A 51 -12.24 11.95 6.60
C ARG A 51 -12.46 10.46 6.32
N GLU A 52 -13.63 9.93 6.65
CA GLU A 52 -14.01 8.55 6.36
C GLU A 52 -14.15 8.31 4.85
N ALA A 53 -14.77 9.24 4.11
CA ALA A 53 -14.86 9.18 2.66
C ALA A 53 -13.45 9.23 2.00
N HIS A 54 -12.56 10.08 2.48
CA HIS A 54 -11.17 10.10 2.01
C HIS A 54 -10.40 8.83 2.35
N ALA A 55 -10.65 8.23 3.52
CA ALA A 55 -10.02 6.97 3.91
C ALA A 55 -10.44 5.82 2.98
N THR A 56 -11.74 5.72 2.68
CA THR A 56 -12.28 4.71 1.76
C THR A 56 -11.81 4.93 0.32
N LEU A 57 -11.77 6.18 -0.15
CA LEU A 57 -11.22 6.53 -1.46
C LEU A 57 -9.74 6.14 -1.58
N LYS A 58 -8.93 6.49 -0.57
CA LYS A 58 -7.50 6.12 -0.52
C LYS A 58 -7.29 4.61 -0.50
N GLN A 59 -8.17 3.86 0.16
CA GLN A 59 -8.11 2.40 0.15
C GLN A 59 -8.42 1.83 -1.24
N ASN A 60 -9.45 2.34 -1.92
CA ASN A 60 -9.81 1.89 -3.27
C ASN A 60 -8.77 2.30 -4.32
N GLU A 61 -8.16 3.47 -4.17
CA GLU A 61 -7.05 3.90 -5.01
C GLU A 61 -5.86 2.94 -4.88
N LYS A 62 -5.50 2.54 -3.66
CA LYS A 62 -4.44 1.55 -3.43
C LYS A 62 -4.76 0.21 -4.09
N LYS A 63 -6.00 -0.30 -3.93
CA LYS A 63 -6.42 -1.54 -4.61
C LYS A 63 -6.26 -1.45 -6.13
N LEU A 64 -6.63 -0.32 -6.73
CA LEU A 64 -6.48 -0.09 -8.16
C LEU A 64 -5.00 -0.05 -8.56
N GLN A 65 -4.16 0.65 -7.80
CA GLN A 65 -2.71 0.70 -8.05
C GLN A 65 -2.09 -0.70 -7.99
N ASP A 66 -2.44 -1.50 -7.00
CA ASP A 66 -1.96 -2.88 -6.85
C ASP A 66 -2.40 -3.75 -8.03
N ALA A 67 -3.67 -3.66 -8.45
CA ALA A 67 -4.19 -4.36 -9.62
C ALA A 67 -3.46 -3.95 -10.91
N GLN A 68 -3.19 -2.65 -11.09
CA GLN A 68 -2.43 -2.13 -12.24
C GLN A 68 -0.99 -2.64 -12.28
N VAL A 69 -0.32 -2.75 -11.12
CA VAL A 69 1.02 -3.31 -11.02
C VAL A 69 1.01 -4.77 -11.45
N ILE A 70 0.04 -5.56 -10.97
CA ILE A 70 -0.11 -6.97 -11.35
C ILE A 70 -0.34 -7.10 -12.87
N ARG A 71 -1.26 -6.30 -13.44
CA ARG A 71 -1.51 -6.30 -14.88
C ARG A 71 -0.24 -5.98 -15.67
N ARG A 72 0.49 -4.91 -15.30
CA ARG A 72 1.75 -4.53 -15.97
C ARG A 72 2.75 -5.67 -15.94
N LYS A 73 2.99 -6.25 -14.76
CA LYS A 73 3.90 -7.39 -14.61
C LYS A 73 3.50 -8.56 -15.52
N LYS A 74 2.21 -8.90 -15.58
CA LYS A 74 1.72 -10.00 -16.43
C LYS A 74 1.85 -9.70 -17.92
N ARG A 75 1.67 -8.44 -18.34
CA ARG A 75 1.95 -8.01 -19.72
C ARG A 75 3.43 -8.07 -20.04
N ASP A 76 4.30 -7.62 -19.14
CA ASP A 76 5.75 -7.68 -19.33
C ASP A 76 6.21 -9.15 -19.47
N GLU A 77 5.69 -10.06 -18.63
CA GLU A 77 5.91 -11.51 -18.76
C GLU A 77 5.48 -12.01 -20.15
N LEU A 78 4.33 -11.57 -20.66
CA LEU A 78 3.82 -11.98 -21.97
C LEU A 78 4.71 -11.46 -23.11
N ASP A 79 5.15 -10.20 -23.03
CA ASP A 79 6.03 -9.60 -24.02
C ASP A 79 7.38 -10.33 -24.09
N THR A 80 7.95 -10.71 -22.94
CA THR A 80 9.21 -11.50 -22.92
C THR A 80 9.05 -12.85 -23.60
N LEU A 81 7.91 -13.51 -23.40
CA LEU A 81 7.60 -14.81 -23.98
C LEU A 81 7.39 -14.69 -25.50
N GLN A 82 6.71 -13.63 -25.96
CA GLN A 82 6.56 -13.33 -27.39
C GLN A 82 7.89 -13.01 -28.08
N ILE A 83 8.80 -12.33 -27.39
CA ILE A 83 10.17 -12.14 -27.89
C ILE A 83 10.87 -13.49 -28.04
N ARG A 84 10.76 -14.39 -27.05
CA ARG A 84 11.35 -15.74 -27.14
C ARG A 84 10.75 -16.55 -28.30
N MET A 85 9.44 -16.47 -28.51
CA MET A 85 8.77 -17.12 -29.65
C MET A 85 9.36 -16.67 -30.99
N LYS A 86 9.52 -15.34 -31.18
CA LYS A 86 10.11 -14.79 -32.40
C LYS A 86 11.55 -15.26 -32.63
N GLN A 87 12.33 -15.41 -31.55
CA GLN A 87 13.67 -15.96 -31.62
C GLN A 87 13.65 -17.42 -32.07
N ILE A 88 12.77 -18.25 -31.48
CA ILE A 88 12.64 -19.67 -31.84
C ILE A 88 12.23 -19.82 -33.31
N HIS A 89 11.24 -19.06 -33.80
CA HIS A 89 10.86 -19.07 -35.22
C HIS A 89 12.04 -18.68 -36.12
N SER A 90 12.78 -17.62 -35.75
CA SER A 90 13.96 -17.18 -36.50
C SER A 90 15.09 -18.22 -36.51
N GLU A 91 15.20 -19.05 -35.47
CA GLU A 91 16.15 -20.17 -35.42
C GLU A 91 15.65 -21.36 -36.26
N LEU A 92 14.37 -21.71 -36.16
CA LEU A 92 13.75 -22.78 -36.95
C LEU A 92 13.92 -22.57 -38.46
N ASP A 93 13.82 -21.32 -38.93
CA ASP A 93 14.03 -20.96 -40.33
C ASP A 93 15.48 -21.18 -40.80
N ARG A 94 16.46 -21.25 -39.89
CA ARG A 94 17.89 -21.41 -40.21
C ARG A 94 18.32 -22.87 -40.27
N PHE A 95 17.67 -23.76 -39.51
CA PHE A 95 18.05 -25.17 -39.43
C PHE A 95 17.18 -26.02 -40.36
N SER A 96 17.80 -27.00 -41.03
CA SER A 96 17.06 -27.97 -41.83
C SER A 96 16.22 -28.87 -40.93
N ARG A 97 15.06 -29.30 -41.43
CA ARG A 97 14.14 -30.21 -40.70
C ARG A 97 14.77 -31.56 -40.33
N GLY A 98 15.85 -31.96 -41.01
CA GLY A 98 16.59 -33.19 -40.71
C GLY A 98 17.62 -33.05 -39.59
N ASP A 99 17.84 -31.85 -39.05
CA ASP A 99 18.78 -31.61 -37.94
C ASP A 99 18.09 -31.87 -36.59
N ASP A 100 18.76 -32.61 -35.69
CA ASP A 100 18.33 -32.81 -34.30
C ASP A 100 18.07 -31.49 -33.56
N LYS A 101 18.74 -30.40 -33.95
CA LYS A 101 18.47 -29.07 -33.39
C LYS A 101 17.08 -28.57 -33.76
N TYR A 102 16.57 -28.86 -34.95
CA TYR A 102 15.23 -28.46 -35.38
C TYR A 102 14.15 -29.09 -34.49
N LEU A 103 14.27 -30.39 -34.19
CA LEU A 103 13.33 -31.09 -33.29
C LEU A 103 13.33 -30.52 -31.88
N ARG A 104 14.51 -30.14 -31.36
CA ARG A 104 14.64 -29.49 -30.05
C ARG A 104 13.94 -28.13 -30.02
N LEU A 105 14.18 -27.29 -31.04
CA LEU A 105 13.53 -25.99 -31.17
C LEU A 105 12.01 -26.10 -31.31
N LEU A 106 11.52 -27.09 -32.06
CA LEU A 106 10.08 -27.35 -32.19
C LEU A 106 9.43 -27.77 -30.86
N THR A 107 10.13 -28.58 -30.07
CA THR A 107 9.66 -28.98 -28.74
C THR A 107 9.61 -27.77 -27.79
N GLU A 108 10.61 -26.90 -27.88
CA GLU A 108 10.64 -25.65 -27.11
C GLU A 108 9.50 -24.71 -27.55
N GLU A 109 9.28 -24.53 -28.85
CA GLU A 109 8.18 -23.74 -29.41
C GLU A 109 6.84 -24.19 -28.83
N HIS A 110 6.55 -25.50 -28.87
CA HIS A 110 5.34 -26.06 -28.28
C HIS A 110 5.18 -25.75 -26.79
N ALA A 111 6.28 -25.82 -26.03
CA ALA A 111 6.26 -25.47 -24.61
C ALA A 111 5.97 -23.97 -24.40
N VAL A 112 6.60 -23.11 -25.21
CA VAL A 112 6.40 -21.65 -25.19
C VAL A 112 4.95 -21.30 -25.55
N ILE A 113 4.37 -21.89 -26.61
CA ILE A 113 2.96 -21.70 -27.00
C ILE A 113 2.03 -22.04 -25.83
N LYS A 114 2.26 -23.17 -25.16
CA LYS A 114 1.43 -23.58 -24.03
C LYS A 114 1.52 -22.58 -22.87
N SER A 115 2.73 -22.11 -22.55
CA SER A 115 2.89 -21.06 -21.53
C SER A 115 2.26 -19.73 -21.94
N GLU A 116 2.31 -19.35 -23.22
CA GLU A 116 1.69 -18.14 -23.74
C GLU A 116 0.17 -18.17 -23.54
N GLN A 117 -0.47 -19.29 -23.90
CA GLN A 117 -1.92 -19.46 -23.74
C GLN A 117 -2.37 -19.30 -22.29
N LEU A 118 -1.61 -19.89 -21.35
CA LEU A 118 -1.87 -19.74 -19.92
C LEU A 118 -1.71 -18.29 -19.48
N LEU A 119 -0.63 -17.63 -19.91
CA LEU A 119 -0.32 -16.27 -19.51
C LEU A 119 -1.30 -15.25 -20.11
N ILE A 120 -1.79 -15.45 -21.33
CA ILE A 120 -2.88 -14.66 -21.92
C ILE A 120 -4.14 -14.74 -21.05
N ALA A 121 -4.49 -15.94 -20.55
CA ALA A 121 -5.62 -16.10 -19.65
C ALA A 121 -5.39 -15.38 -18.31
N GLU A 122 -4.17 -15.39 -17.78
CA GLU A 122 -3.81 -14.64 -16.56
C GLU A 122 -3.85 -13.12 -16.77
N VAL A 123 -3.34 -12.61 -17.90
CA VAL A 123 -3.43 -11.19 -18.26
C VAL A 123 -4.88 -10.75 -18.35
N ARG A 124 -5.76 -11.54 -18.96
CA ARG A 124 -7.20 -11.25 -19.01
C ARG A 124 -7.83 -11.17 -17.63
N LYS A 125 -7.50 -12.10 -16.73
CA LYS A 125 -7.96 -12.06 -15.33
C LYS A 125 -7.45 -10.80 -14.61
N ALA A 126 -6.20 -10.40 -14.86
CA ALA A 126 -5.64 -9.19 -14.28
C ALA A 126 -6.30 -7.91 -14.85
N ASP A 127 -6.60 -7.88 -16.14
CA ASP A 127 -7.37 -6.80 -16.79
C ASP A 127 -8.78 -6.67 -16.20
N GLU A 128 -9.47 -7.79 -15.99
CA GLU A 128 -10.79 -7.84 -15.35
C GLU A 128 -10.75 -7.36 -13.89
N ALA A 129 -9.74 -7.80 -13.13
CA ALA A 129 -9.55 -7.38 -11.74
C ALA A 129 -9.26 -5.87 -11.62
N GLU A 130 -8.43 -5.32 -12.52
CA GLU A 130 -8.18 -3.87 -12.56
C GLU A 130 -9.45 -3.10 -12.91
N LYS A 131 -10.20 -3.57 -13.91
CA LYS A 131 -11.46 -2.94 -14.31
C LYS A 131 -12.45 -2.92 -13.14
N ALA A 132 -12.59 -4.03 -12.43
CA ALA A 132 -13.44 -4.10 -11.24
C ALA A 132 -13.00 -3.11 -10.14
N ALA A 133 -11.69 -2.99 -9.87
CA ALA A 133 -11.17 -2.02 -8.91
C ALA A 133 -11.40 -0.56 -9.36
N PHE A 134 -11.29 -0.29 -10.66
CA PHE A 134 -11.57 1.03 -11.24
C PHE A 134 -13.07 1.39 -11.14
N ASP A 135 -13.95 0.43 -11.41
CA ASP A 135 -15.39 0.60 -11.30
C ASP A 135 -15.79 0.85 -9.83
N GLU A 136 -15.20 0.14 -8.87
CA GLU A 136 -15.38 0.36 -7.43
C GLU A 136 -14.96 1.80 -7.04
N LEU A 137 -13.74 2.21 -7.39
CA LEU A 137 -13.25 3.57 -7.14
C LEU A 137 -14.12 4.65 -7.78
N SER A 138 -14.54 4.42 -9.02
CA SER A 138 -15.40 5.35 -9.76
C SER A 138 -16.78 5.48 -9.14
N SER A 139 -17.34 4.38 -8.61
CA SER A 139 -18.62 4.40 -7.92
C SER A 139 -18.54 5.25 -6.64
N VAL A 140 -17.48 5.07 -5.83
CA VAL A 140 -17.24 5.84 -4.61
C VAL A 140 -17.10 7.32 -4.93
N LEU A 141 -16.30 7.67 -5.94
CA LEU A 141 -16.13 9.05 -6.40
C LEU A 141 -17.42 9.71 -6.89
N ARG A 142 -18.30 8.96 -7.55
CA ARG A 142 -19.61 9.47 -7.98
C ARG A 142 -20.51 9.73 -6.77
N THR A 143 -20.56 8.79 -5.82
CA THR A 143 -21.36 8.96 -4.61
C THR A 143 -20.86 10.09 -3.72
N SER A 144 -19.55 10.33 -3.63
CA SER A 144 -19.01 11.44 -2.85
C SER A 144 -19.38 12.78 -3.49
N ARG A 145 -19.24 12.91 -4.82
CA ARG A 145 -19.61 14.14 -5.55
C ARG A 145 -21.11 14.44 -5.50
N ALA A 146 -21.96 13.42 -5.55
CA ALA A 146 -23.41 13.60 -5.44
C ALA A 146 -23.78 14.19 -4.07
N LYS A 147 -23.16 13.70 -2.99
CA LYS A 147 -23.37 14.25 -1.63
C LYS A 147 -22.88 15.70 -1.50
N GLU A 148 -21.76 16.05 -2.14
CA GLU A 148 -21.25 17.43 -2.17
C GLU A 148 -22.15 18.40 -2.97
N GLN A 149 -23.00 17.89 -3.89
CA GLN A 149 -23.92 18.70 -4.69
C GLN A 149 -25.30 18.87 -4.05
N GLU A 150 -25.68 18.02 -3.09
CA GLU A 150 -26.96 18.06 -2.37
C GLU A 150 -26.91 18.90 -1.08
N GLN A 151 -25.71 19.32 -0.63
CA GLN A 151 -25.47 20.24 0.49
C GLN A 151 -25.37 21.70 0.03
#